data_AF-A0A7V9HVH4-F1
#
_entry.id   AF-A0A7V9HVH4-F1
#
_cell.length_a   1.000
_cell.length_b   1.000
_cell.length_c   1.000
_cell.angle_alpha   90.00
_cell.angle_beta   90.00
_cell.angle_gamma   90.00
#
_symmetry.space_group_name_H-M   'P 1'
#
loop_
_entity.id
_entity.type
_entity.pdbx_description
1 polymer ?
#
loop_
_entity_poly.entity_id
_entity_poly.type
_entity_poly.pdbx_seq_one_letter_code
_entity_poly.pdbx_strand_id
1 'polypeptide(L)' 'MKELTLTAVYEEAEEGGFVGYVAELPGANTQGETLEEARENLSEAIQLILEANREEFERKFTPSAKVTRERLVLRAA' A
#
# COMPACT_ATOMS: atom_id res chain seq x y z
N MET A 1 11.24 14.18 1.41
CA MET A 1 10.22 13.26 0.84
C MET A 1 9.02 13.26 1.77
N LYS A 2 7.80 13.00 1.29
CA LYS A 2 6.68 12.79 2.21
C LYS A 2 6.81 11.38 2.77
N GLU A 3 7.00 11.27 4.07
CA GLU A 3 7.00 9.98 4.75
C GLU A 3 5.55 9.54 4.94
N LEU A 4 5.26 8.31 4.53
CA LEU A 4 4.01 7.60 4.81
C LEU A 4 4.39 6.47 5.75
N THR A 5 3.86 6.50 6.98
CA THR A 5 4.05 5.44 7.96
C THR A 5 2.84 4.52 7.91
N LEU A 6 3.08 3.24 7.67
CA LEU A 6 2.09 2.16 7.64
C LEU A 6 2.56 1.04 8.56
N THR A 7 1.63 0.24 9.04
CA THR A 7 1.89 -0.91 9.90
C THR A 7 1.99 -2.16 9.02
N ALA A 8 3.22 -2.61 8.78
CA ALA A 8 3.48 -3.90 8.15
C ALA A 8 3.34 -5.04 9.19
N VAL A 9 2.63 -6.09 8.82
CA VAL A 9 2.43 -7.30 9.63
C VAL A 9 2.98 -8.47 8.84
N TYR A 10 3.71 -9.37 9.51
CA TYR A 10 4.24 -10.58 8.90
C TYR A 10 3.85 -11.79 9.76
N GLU A 11 3.27 -12.79 9.10
CA GLU A 11 2.86 -14.05 9.69
C GLU A 11 3.75 -15.18 9.14
N GLU A 12 4.22 -16.07 10.00
CA GLU A 12 4.90 -17.29 9.57
C GLU A 12 3.87 -18.28 9.01
N ALA A 13 4.09 -18.79 7.80
CA ALA A 13 3.18 -19.75 7.18
C ALA A 13 3.42 -21.17 7.71
N GLU A 14 2.36 -22.00 7.76
CA GLU A 14 2.45 -23.39 8.26
C GLU A 14 3.44 -24.25 7.44
N GLU A 15 3.50 -24.00 6.14
CA GLU A 15 4.42 -24.63 5.18
C GLU A 15 5.85 -24.08 5.21
N GLY A 16 6.11 -23.04 6.01
CA GLY A 16 7.36 -22.28 6.02
C GLY A 16 7.29 -21.02 5.16
N GLY A 17 8.21 -20.08 5.42
CA GLY A 17 8.19 -18.74 4.82
C GLY A 17 7.29 -17.76 5.58
N PHE A 18 7.00 -16.62 4.96
CA PHE A 18 6.27 -15.50 5.55
C PHE A 18 5.21 -14.98 4.61
N VAL A 19 4.07 -14.58 5.17
CA VAL A 19 3.03 -13.80 4.49
C VAL A 19 3.03 -12.39 5.08
N GLY A 20 3.10 -11.38 4.21
CA GLY A 20 3.16 -9.97 4.57
C GLY A 20 1.87 -9.23 4.27
N TYR A 21 1.50 -8.29 5.13
CA TYR A 21 0.27 -7.49 5.05
C TYR A 21 0.52 -6.04 5.47
N VAL A 22 -0.39 -5.13 5.08
CA VAL A 22 -0.44 -3.76 5.62
C VAL A 22 -1.79 -3.49 6.26
N ALA A 23 -1.81 -3.15 7.54
CA ALA A 23 -3.04 -2.97 8.30
C ALA A 23 -3.93 -1.84 7.74
N GLU A 24 -3.32 -0.74 7.29
CA GLU A 24 -4.01 0.43 6.76
C GLU A 24 -4.29 0.37 5.26
N LEU A 25 -3.74 -0.63 4.54
CA LEU A 25 -3.92 -0.82 3.11
C LEU A 25 -4.35 -2.26 2.78
N PRO A 26 -5.62 -2.62 3.05
CA PRO A 26 -6.15 -3.92 2.68
C PRO A 26 -5.96 -4.20 1.19
N GLY A 27 -5.46 -5.39 0.86
CA GLY A 27 -5.12 -5.79 -0.50
C GLY A 27 -3.62 -5.79 -0.79
N ALA A 28 -2.81 -5.07 0.00
CA ALA A 28 -1.36 -5.22 -0.01
C ALA A 28 -0.98 -6.50 0.74
N ASN A 29 -0.85 -7.60 -0.01
CA ASN A 29 -0.47 -8.90 0.52
C ASN A 29 0.70 -9.45 -0.28
N THR A 30 1.67 -10.03 0.40
CA THR A 30 2.86 -10.64 -0.24
C THR A 30 3.25 -11.92 0.48
N GLN A 31 4.16 -12.67 -0.13
CA GLN A 31 4.80 -13.82 0.48
C GLN A 31 6.28 -13.81 0.15
N GLY A 32 7.08 -14.49 0.96
CA GLY A 32 8.50 -14.72 0.72
C GLY A 32 9.02 -15.89 1.54
N GLU A 33 10.06 -16.55 1.06
CA GLU A 33 10.72 -17.65 1.78
C GLU A 33 11.42 -17.13 3.05
N THR A 34 11.77 -15.84 3.07
CA THR A 34 12.36 -15.16 4.22
C THR A 34 11.60 -13.89 4.57
N LEU A 35 11.75 -13.43 5.82
CA LEU A 35 11.17 -12.17 6.27
C LEU A 35 11.68 -10.96 5.47
N GLU A 36 12.93 -11.00 5.01
CA GLU A 36 13.52 -9.93 4.18
C GLU A 36 12.82 -9.87 2.82
N GLU A 37 12.70 -11.01 2.15
CA GLU A 37 12.01 -11.12 0.87
C GLU A 37 10.54 -10.68 0.98
N ALA A 38 9.83 -11.14 2.00
CA ALA A 38 8.44 -10.73 2.23
C ALA A 38 8.33 -9.20 2.41
N ARG A 39 9.31 -8.55 3.05
CA ARG A 39 9.36 -7.09 3.27
C ARG A 39 9.67 -6.32 1.98
N GLU A 40 10.63 -6.79 1.19
CA GLU A 40 10.94 -6.22 -0.12
C GLU A 40 9.71 -6.29 -1.03
N ASN A 41 9.11 -7.48 -1.13
CA ASN A 41 7.89 -7.70 -1.89
C ASN A 41 6.76 -6.80 -1.40
N LEU A 42 6.57 -6.66 -0.08
CA LEU A 42 5.50 -5.84 0.50
C LEU A 42 5.64 -4.37 0.11
N SER A 43 6.87 -3.88 0.06
CA SER A 43 7.16 -2.50 -0.36
C SER A 43 6.78 -2.25 -1.82
N GLU A 44 7.03 -3.22 -2.70
CA GLU A 44 6.61 -3.16 -4.11
C GLU A 44 5.10 -3.25 -4.27
N ALA A 45 4.45 -4.18 -3.56
CA ALA A 45 3.00 -4.35 -3.57
C ALA A 45 2.26 -3.08 -3.12
N ILE A 46 2.74 -2.41 -2.08
CA ILE A 46 2.21 -1.11 -1.63
C ILE A 46 2.28 -0.07 -2.75
N GLN A 47 3.44 0.05 -3.42
CA GLN A 47 3.61 1.02 -4.49
C GLN A 47 2.65 0.77 -5.66
N LEU A 48 2.56 -0.48 -6.10
CA LEU A 48 1.67 -0.89 -7.20
C LEU A 48 0.20 -0.59 -6.87
N ILE A 49 -0.25 -0.90 -5.66
CA ILE A 49 -1.64 -0.64 -5.25
C ILE A 49 -1.92 0.87 -5.18
N LEU A 50 -1.01 1.66 -4.61
CA LEU A 50 -1.18 3.10 -4.52
C LEU A 50 -1.20 3.77 -5.90
N GLU A 51 -0.39 3.29 -6.84
CA GLU A 51 -0.40 3.75 -8.22
C GLU A 51 -1.70 3.36 -8.94
N ALA A 52 -2.09 2.09 -8.89
CA ALA A 52 -3.34 1.61 -9.49
C ALA A 52 -4.57 2.35 -8.96
N ASN A 53 -4.67 2.53 -7.64
CA ASN A 53 -5.76 3.26 -7.00
C ASN A 53 -5.80 4.72 -7.46
N ARG A 54 -4.64 5.36 -7.63
CA ARG A 54 -4.55 6.75 -8.12
C ARG A 54 -5.04 6.82 -9.56
N GLU A 55 -4.57 5.94 -10.43
CA GLU A 55 -5.00 5.91 -11.83
C GLU A 55 -6.50 5.65 -11.97
N GLU A 56 -7.04 4.69 -11.22
CA GLU A 56 -8.47 4.39 -11.24
C GLU A 56 -9.28 5.58 -10.74
N PHE A 57 -8.83 6.24 -9.66
CA PHE A 57 -9.51 7.40 -9.11
C PHE A 57 -9.52 8.59 -10.08
N GLU A 58 -8.41 8.87 -10.76
CA GLU A 58 -8.35 9.95 -11.75
C GLU A 58 -9.31 9.73 -12.93
N ARG A 59 -9.58 8.46 -13.30
CA ARG A 59 -10.57 8.11 -14.35
C ARG A 59 -12.02 8.36 -13.94
N LYS A 60 -12.33 8.56 -12.65
CA LYS A 60 -13.70 8.80 -12.16
C LYS A 60 -14.24 10.18 -12.54
N PHE A 61 -13.36 11.12 -12.86
CA PHE A 61 -13.75 12.48 -13.20
C PHE A 61 -13.77 12.67 -14.71
N THR A 62 -14.83 13.30 -15.22
CA THR A 62 -14.86 13.74 -16.61
C THR A 62 -13.88 14.91 -16.82
N PRO A 63 -13.40 15.14 -18.05
CA PRO A 63 -12.54 16.30 -18.34
C PRO A 63 -13.18 17.66 -18.02
N SER A 64 -14.51 17.73 -17.97
CA SER A 64 -15.28 18.95 -17.64
C SER A 64 -15.59 19.10 -16.15
N ALA A 65 -15.24 18.11 -15.32
CA ALA A 65 -15.49 18.17 -13.89
C ALA A 65 -14.64 19.27 -13.23
N LYS A 66 -15.30 20.14 -12.46
CA LYS A 66 -14.60 21.13 -11.62
C LYS A 66 -14.18 20.47 -10.32
N VAL A 67 -12.91 20.08 -10.22
CA VAL A 67 -12.34 19.38 -9.06
C VAL A 67 -11.31 20.27 -8.37
N THR A 68 -11.45 20.47 -7.06
CA THR A 68 -10.42 21.08 -6.21
C THR A 68 -9.59 19.96 -5.57
N ARG A 69 -8.26 20.04 -5.69
CA ARG A 69 -7.32 19.11 -5.05
C ARG A 69 -6.49 19.85 -4.03
N GLU A 70 -6.39 19.30 -2.83
CA GLU A 70 -5.55 19.85 -1.76
C GLU A 70 -4.69 18.77 -1.13
N ARG A 71 -3.62 19.20 -0.44
CA ARG A 71 -2.77 18.29 0.32
C ARG A 71 -3.33 18.15 1.72
N LEU A 72 -3.84 16.97 2.06
CA LEU A 72 -4.18 16.62 3.42
C LEU A 72 -2.94 16.03 4.13
N VAL A 73 -2.55 16.60 5.28
CA VAL A 73 -1.51 16.07 6.16
C VAL A 73 -2.16 15.79 7.50
N LEU A 74 -2.26 14.52 7.86
CA LEU A 74 -2.77 14.08 9.15
C LEU A 74 -1.58 13.79 10.06
N ARG A 75 -1.66 14.24 11.31
CA ARG A 75 -0.76 13.81 12.38
C ARG A 75 -1.61 13.02 13.35
N ALA A 76 -1.49 11.70 13.31
CA ALA A 76 -2.07 10.85 14.34
C ALA A 76 -1.27 10.98 15.64
N ALA A 77 -1.93 10.76 16.77
CA ALA A 77 -1.32 10.78 18.10
C ALA A 77 -0.51 9.50 18.37
#